data_AF-D1BW43-F1
#
_entry.id   AF-D1BW43-F1
#
_cell.length_a   1.000
_cell.length_b   1.000
_cell.length_c   1.000
_cell.angle_alpha   90.00
_cell.angle_beta   90.00
_cell.angle_gamma   90.00
#
_symmetry.space_group_name_H-M   'P 1'
#
loop_
_entity.id
_entity.type
_entity.pdbx_description
1 polymer ?
#
loop_
_entity_poly.entity_id
_entity_poly.type
_entity_poly.pdbx_seq_one_letter_code
_entity_poly.pdbx_strand_id
1 'polypeptide(L)'
;MGIGRQVAPAANLDAFMDWALRDGARLSEHPAHGTVHKGAHNPRSWHYDGLAVDVNWGPKGASAEEHQKATIATRVARRFGLGVIFAREGTVGSAKFHQDHLHADCGSTFNIGQGLVSFQSAPPLTTYRIQAALGAERDNSWGPLTDKRVVALRAASQFGGATFPFGVGFLQDVLQVEQTGEFDAASRQAHDRAVVAVQRALAVPPGGRWDAVTEEAYVAARRRFRHD
;
A
#
# COMPACT_ATOMS: atom_id res chain seq x y z
N MET A 1 -12.24 -2.52 -24.10
CA MET A 1 -12.87 -3.10 -22.90
C MET A 1 -11.92 -2.79 -21.77
N GLY A 2 -12.41 -2.36 -20.60
CA GLY A 2 -11.61 -2.42 -19.38
C GLY A 2 -11.09 -3.85 -19.22
N ILE A 3 -9.94 -4.01 -18.60
CA ILE A 3 -9.32 -5.33 -18.47
C ILE A 3 -10.11 -6.07 -17.36
N GLY A 4 -11.27 -6.62 -17.76
CA GLY A 4 -12.20 -7.29 -16.87
C GLY A 4 -13.20 -6.36 -16.17
N ARG A 5 -13.81 -6.90 -15.11
CA ARG A 5 -14.76 -6.19 -14.24
C ARG A 5 -13.96 -5.36 -13.24
N GLN A 6 -14.40 -4.14 -12.94
CA GLN A 6 -13.82 -3.39 -11.83
C GLN A 6 -14.11 -4.11 -10.50
N VAL A 7 -13.05 -4.45 -9.75
CA VAL A 7 -13.15 -5.10 -8.44
C VAL A 7 -12.38 -4.36 -7.35
N ALA A 8 -11.48 -3.45 -7.73
CA ALA A 8 -10.82 -2.55 -6.80
C ALA A 8 -11.48 -1.16 -6.82
N PRO A 9 -11.67 -0.53 -5.65
CA PRO A 9 -11.99 0.89 -5.58
C PRO A 9 -10.84 1.74 -6.15
N ALA A 10 -11.14 2.94 -6.67
CA ALA A 10 -10.12 3.90 -7.10
C ALA A 10 -9.11 4.25 -5.98
N ALA A 11 -9.58 4.30 -4.73
CA ALA A 11 -8.72 4.53 -3.57
C ALA A 11 -7.58 3.50 -3.41
N ASN A 12 -7.75 2.27 -3.92
CA ASN A 12 -6.68 1.28 -3.91
C ASN A 12 -5.60 1.60 -4.96
N LEU A 13 -6.01 2.14 -6.12
CA LEU A 13 -5.09 2.63 -7.14
C LEU A 13 -4.34 3.85 -6.63
N ASP A 14 -5.03 4.79 -5.99
CA ASP A 14 -4.42 5.97 -5.36
C ASP A 14 -3.36 5.59 -4.32
N ALA A 15 -3.66 4.60 -3.47
CA ALA A 15 -2.72 4.13 -2.46
C ALA A 15 -1.50 3.43 -3.07
N PHE A 16 -1.68 2.68 -4.16
CA PHE A 16 -0.57 2.10 -4.91
C PHE A 16 0.27 3.19 -5.61
N MET A 17 -0.37 4.22 -6.16
CA MET A 17 0.31 5.37 -6.76
C MET A 17 1.15 6.15 -5.72
N ASP A 18 0.64 6.37 -4.51
CA ASP A 18 1.43 6.96 -3.39
C ASP A 18 2.64 6.09 -3.06
N TRP A 19 2.47 4.76 -2.98
CA TRP A 19 3.60 3.85 -2.76
C TRP A 19 4.63 3.94 -3.90
N ALA A 20 4.19 3.90 -5.16
CA ALA A 20 5.08 3.93 -6.31
C ALA A 20 5.88 5.25 -6.38
N LEU A 21 5.23 6.40 -6.15
CA LEU A 21 5.91 7.70 -6.09
C LEU A 21 6.96 7.75 -4.98
N ARG A 22 6.66 7.20 -3.79
CA ARG A 22 7.61 7.11 -2.67
C ARG A 22 8.81 6.21 -2.99
N ASP A 23 8.62 5.20 -3.83
CA ASP A 23 9.68 4.33 -4.34
C ASP A 23 10.45 4.95 -5.52
N GLY A 24 10.16 6.20 -5.89
CA GLY A 24 10.85 6.95 -6.95
C GLY A 24 10.32 6.70 -8.35
N ALA A 25 9.13 6.11 -8.49
CA ALA A 25 8.51 5.89 -9.79
C ALA A 25 8.02 7.20 -10.43
N ARG A 26 8.01 7.22 -11.76
CA ARG A 26 7.20 8.14 -12.57
C ARG A 26 5.87 7.48 -12.91
N LEU A 27 4.79 8.17 -12.58
CA LEU A 27 3.44 7.81 -13.01
C LEU A 27 3.15 8.46 -14.36
N SER A 28 2.66 7.66 -15.30
CA SER A 28 2.27 8.10 -16.65
C SER A 28 0.90 7.53 -17.01
N GLU A 29 0.28 8.11 -18.04
CA GLU A 29 -1.01 7.63 -18.56
C GLU A 29 -2.14 7.62 -17.50
N HIS A 30 -2.03 8.44 -16.45
CA HIS A 30 -3.10 8.67 -15.47
C HIS A 30 -3.50 10.15 -15.45
N PRO A 31 -4.79 10.51 -15.54
CA PRO A 31 -5.24 11.91 -15.67
C PRO A 31 -4.70 12.87 -14.60
N ALA A 32 -4.45 12.38 -13.38
CA ALA A 32 -3.92 13.17 -12.27
C ALA A 32 -2.38 13.39 -12.32
N HIS A 33 -1.64 12.62 -13.12
CA HIS A 33 -0.17 12.60 -13.10
C HIS A 33 0.47 12.79 -14.48
N GLY A 34 -0.30 12.77 -15.57
CA GLY A 34 0.20 12.98 -16.91
C GLY A 34 -0.92 13.03 -17.95
N THR A 35 -0.56 13.19 -19.22
CA THR A 35 -1.51 13.08 -20.32
C THR A 35 -1.76 11.61 -20.64
N VAL A 36 -3.04 11.26 -20.81
CA VAL A 36 -3.43 9.97 -21.38
C VAL A 36 -3.37 10.10 -22.90
N HIS A 37 -2.53 9.31 -23.57
CA HIS A 37 -2.37 9.42 -25.02
C HIS A 37 -3.62 8.88 -25.74
N LYS A 38 -4.40 9.80 -26.32
CA LYS A 38 -5.62 9.45 -27.06
C LYS A 38 -5.27 8.59 -28.28
N GLY A 39 -5.92 7.43 -28.38
CA GLY A 39 -5.73 6.49 -29.49
C GLY A 39 -4.63 5.45 -29.28
N ALA A 40 -3.78 5.59 -28.25
CA ALA A 40 -2.85 4.53 -27.84
C ALA A 40 -3.58 3.40 -27.10
N HIS A 41 -4.71 3.72 -26.46
CA HIS A 41 -5.53 2.79 -25.71
C HIS A 41 -6.82 2.42 -26.42
N ASN A 42 -7.35 1.24 -26.11
CA ASN A 42 -8.70 0.85 -26.52
C ASN A 42 -9.72 1.93 -26.08
N PRO A 43 -10.76 2.25 -26.88
CA PRO A 43 -11.74 3.29 -26.55
C PRO A 43 -12.43 3.15 -25.18
N ARG A 44 -12.44 1.96 -24.58
CA ARG A 44 -12.96 1.71 -23.23
C ARG A 44 -11.86 1.41 -22.21
N SER A 45 -10.70 2.04 -22.37
CA SER A 45 -9.57 1.87 -21.46
C SER A 45 -9.79 2.63 -20.17
N TRP A 46 -9.39 2.01 -19.06
CA TRP A 46 -9.49 2.61 -17.73
C TRP A 46 -8.55 3.78 -17.49
N HIS A 47 -7.53 3.96 -18.34
CA HIS A 47 -6.73 5.19 -18.34
C HIS A 47 -7.60 6.44 -18.56
N TYR A 48 -8.63 6.34 -19.41
CA TYR A 48 -9.55 7.46 -19.67
C TYR A 48 -10.45 7.80 -18.48
N ASP A 49 -10.66 6.84 -17.58
CA ASP A 49 -11.55 6.98 -16.42
C ASP A 49 -10.77 7.27 -15.11
N GLY A 50 -9.43 7.36 -15.15
CA GLY A 50 -8.60 7.47 -13.95
C GLY A 50 -8.60 6.19 -13.10
N LEU A 51 -8.78 5.04 -13.74
CA LEU A 51 -8.84 3.72 -13.12
C LEU A 51 -7.68 2.81 -13.55
N ALA A 52 -6.67 3.38 -14.22
CA ALA A 52 -5.42 2.71 -14.58
C ALA A 52 -4.24 3.70 -14.65
N VAL A 53 -3.04 3.19 -14.40
CA VAL A 53 -1.78 3.95 -14.44
C VAL A 53 -0.67 3.09 -15.04
N ASP A 54 0.20 3.73 -15.82
CA ASP A 54 1.45 3.13 -16.27
C ASP A 54 2.60 3.67 -15.42
N VAL A 55 3.36 2.77 -14.81
CA VAL A 55 4.39 3.08 -13.82
C VAL A 55 5.76 2.72 -14.37
N ASN A 56 6.69 3.66 -14.25
CA ASN A 56 8.04 3.58 -14.82
C ASN A 56 9.08 3.96 -13.76
N TRP A 57 10.25 3.34 -13.78
CA TRP A 57 11.39 3.67 -12.90
C TRP A 57 12.64 4.10 -13.68
N GLY A 58 12.60 4.08 -15.01
CA GLY A 58 13.72 4.43 -15.87
C GLY A 58 13.35 5.25 -17.12
N PRO A 59 14.34 5.55 -17.98
CA PRO A 59 14.10 6.03 -19.33
C PRO A 59 13.40 4.95 -20.17
N LYS A 60 12.69 5.34 -21.22
CA LYS A 60 11.94 4.40 -22.07
C LYS A 60 12.86 3.29 -22.62
N GLY A 61 12.46 2.04 -22.42
CA GLY A 61 13.22 0.85 -22.83
C GLY A 61 14.34 0.44 -21.86
N ALA A 62 14.29 0.86 -20.58
CA ALA A 62 15.46 0.75 -19.71
C ALA A 62 15.64 -0.60 -19.01
N SER A 63 16.94 -0.91 -18.93
CA SER A 63 17.74 -1.54 -17.87
C SER A 63 17.11 -2.65 -17.00
N ALA A 64 17.94 -3.64 -16.67
CA ALA A 64 17.60 -4.68 -15.69
C ALA A 64 17.06 -4.13 -14.36
N GLU A 65 17.44 -2.90 -13.97
CA GLU A 65 16.96 -2.21 -12.77
C GLU A 65 15.47 -1.82 -12.85
N GLU A 66 15.01 -1.26 -13.96
CA GLU A 66 13.58 -0.94 -14.15
C GLU A 66 12.75 -2.23 -14.15
N HIS A 67 13.24 -3.29 -14.79
CA HIS A 67 12.56 -4.60 -14.77
C HIS A 67 12.49 -5.20 -13.36
N GLN A 68 13.55 -5.05 -12.56
CA GLN A 68 13.57 -5.47 -11.15
C GLN A 68 12.55 -4.68 -10.31
N LYS A 69 12.50 -3.36 -10.47
CA LYS A 69 11.53 -2.49 -9.78
C LYS A 69 10.09 -2.80 -10.16
N ALA A 70 9.81 -2.90 -11.46
CA ALA A 70 8.51 -3.31 -11.97
C ALA A 70 8.11 -4.71 -11.45
N THR A 71 9.06 -5.65 -11.38
CA THR A 71 8.84 -6.98 -10.77
C THR A 71 8.43 -6.90 -9.31
N ILE A 72 9.06 -6.05 -8.50
CA ILE A 72 8.64 -5.80 -7.11
C ILE A 72 7.25 -5.18 -7.08
N ALA A 73 7.02 -4.16 -7.90
CA ALA A 73 5.73 -3.46 -7.99
C ALA A 73 4.57 -4.38 -8.39
N THR A 74 4.79 -5.43 -9.22
CA THR A 74 3.73 -6.42 -9.51
C THR A 74 3.20 -7.09 -8.24
N ARG A 75 4.06 -7.36 -7.25
CA ARG A 75 3.67 -7.97 -5.98
C ARG A 75 2.94 -6.97 -5.10
N VAL A 76 3.40 -5.72 -5.09
CA VAL A 76 2.80 -4.66 -4.29
C VAL A 76 1.41 -4.27 -4.81
N ALA A 77 1.25 -4.04 -6.12
CA ALA A 77 -0.05 -3.77 -6.75
C ALA A 77 -1.09 -4.86 -6.43
N ARG A 78 -0.66 -6.13 -6.38
CA ARG A 78 -1.54 -7.25 -5.97
C ARG A 78 -1.97 -7.17 -4.50
N ARG A 79 -1.14 -6.63 -3.60
CA ARG A 79 -1.53 -6.36 -2.20
C ARG A 79 -2.54 -5.22 -2.09
N PHE A 80 -2.64 -4.37 -3.09
CA PHE A 80 -3.74 -3.40 -3.26
C PHE A 80 -4.94 -3.99 -4.03
N GLY A 81 -4.84 -5.23 -4.52
CA GLY A 81 -5.90 -5.88 -5.31
C GLY A 81 -6.11 -5.27 -6.68
N LEU A 82 -5.05 -4.74 -7.27
CA LEU A 82 -5.10 -4.15 -8.61
C LEU A 82 -4.86 -5.22 -9.68
N GLY A 83 -5.49 -5.01 -10.84
CA GLY A 83 -5.07 -5.64 -12.08
C GLY A 83 -3.66 -5.19 -12.43
N VAL A 84 -2.88 -6.08 -13.02
CA VAL A 84 -1.46 -5.82 -13.35
C VAL A 84 -1.12 -6.42 -14.69
N ILE A 85 -0.49 -5.65 -15.58
CA ILE A 85 0.13 -6.20 -16.79
C ILE A 85 1.61 -5.82 -16.80
N PHE A 86 2.47 -6.84 -16.89
CA PHE A 86 3.91 -6.66 -17.04
C PHE A 86 4.58 -7.93 -17.58
N ALA A 87 5.54 -7.81 -18.48
CA ALA A 87 6.28 -8.95 -19.04
C ALA A 87 7.34 -9.48 -18.06
N ARG A 88 6.90 -9.96 -16.88
CA ARG A 88 7.80 -10.51 -15.86
C ARG A 88 8.35 -11.88 -16.23
N GLU A 89 7.45 -12.78 -16.65
CA GLU A 89 7.73 -14.21 -16.83
C GLU A 89 7.58 -14.66 -18.30
N GLY A 90 7.30 -13.72 -19.19
CA GLY A 90 7.06 -13.97 -20.60
C GLY A 90 6.26 -12.85 -21.25
N THR A 91 5.87 -13.05 -22.50
CA THR A 91 5.17 -12.05 -23.31
C THR A 91 3.79 -12.53 -23.78
N VAL A 92 3.22 -13.56 -23.15
CA VAL A 92 1.90 -14.09 -23.54
C VAL A 92 0.82 -13.01 -23.38
N GLY A 93 -0.03 -12.84 -24.39
CA GLY A 93 -1.19 -11.94 -24.35
C GLY A 93 -0.81 -10.45 -24.31
N SER A 94 -1.44 -9.68 -23.42
CA SER A 94 -1.19 -8.23 -23.27
C SER A 94 0.21 -7.89 -22.76
N ALA A 95 0.89 -8.83 -22.07
CA ALA A 95 2.22 -8.62 -21.54
C ALA A 95 3.27 -8.28 -22.62
N LYS A 96 3.11 -8.75 -23.87
CA LYS A 96 4.05 -8.37 -24.96
C LYS A 96 4.16 -6.87 -25.21
N PHE A 97 3.17 -6.08 -24.80
CA PHE A 97 3.17 -4.63 -24.94
C PHE A 97 3.59 -3.87 -23.67
N HIS A 98 3.88 -4.59 -22.58
CA HIS A 98 4.21 -4.04 -21.26
C HIS A 98 5.56 -4.60 -20.80
N GLN A 99 6.58 -4.42 -21.64
CA GLN A 99 7.94 -4.91 -21.38
C GLN A 99 8.82 -3.87 -20.68
N ASP A 100 8.49 -2.60 -20.84
CA ASP A 100 9.26 -1.44 -20.40
C ASP A 100 8.53 -0.58 -19.36
N HIS A 101 7.32 -0.96 -18.97
CA HIS A 101 6.53 -0.30 -17.93
C HIS A 101 5.55 -1.30 -17.29
N LEU A 102 5.14 -1.02 -16.06
CA LEU A 102 4.09 -1.76 -15.38
C LEU A 102 2.75 -1.04 -15.53
N HIS A 103 1.75 -1.75 -16.03
CA HIS A 103 0.36 -1.28 -15.99
C HIS A 103 -0.31 -1.79 -14.71
N ALA A 104 -0.99 -0.90 -13.98
CA ALA A 104 -1.83 -1.25 -12.84
C ALA A 104 -3.22 -0.61 -12.96
N ASP A 105 -4.26 -1.36 -12.60
CA ASP A 105 -5.64 -0.92 -12.82
C ASP A 105 -6.64 -1.46 -11.78
N CYS A 106 -7.85 -0.91 -11.77
CA CYS A 106 -8.89 -1.31 -10.81
C CYS A 106 -9.63 -2.62 -11.14
N GLY A 107 -9.16 -3.37 -12.12
CA GLY A 107 -9.80 -4.54 -12.67
C GLY A 107 -9.55 -5.84 -11.98
N SER A 108 -10.16 -6.87 -12.56
CA SER A 108 -10.22 -8.22 -12.00
C SER A 108 -9.20 -9.16 -12.60
N THR A 109 -8.21 -8.68 -13.35
CA THR A 109 -7.28 -9.56 -14.06
C THR A 109 -5.85 -9.07 -14.00
N PHE A 110 -4.91 -10.00 -13.96
CA PHE A 110 -3.50 -9.71 -14.16
C PHE A 110 -2.90 -10.62 -15.23
N ASN A 111 -1.85 -10.15 -15.88
CA ASN A 111 -1.05 -10.92 -16.82
C ASN A 111 0.43 -10.55 -16.64
N ILE A 112 1.17 -11.45 -16.00
CA ILE A 112 2.60 -11.28 -15.72
C ILE A 112 3.49 -11.95 -16.78
N GLY A 113 2.94 -12.28 -17.96
CA GLY A 113 3.67 -12.91 -19.05
C GLY A 113 3.28 -14.35 -19.37
N GLN A 114 2.36 -14.93 -18.58
CA GLN A 114 1.88 -16.32 -18.71
C GLN A 114 0.43 -16.42 -19.22
N GLY A 115 -0.21 -15.28 -19.51
CA GLY A 115 -1.63 -15.21 -19.85
C GLY A 115 -2.45 -14.56 -18.74
N LEU A 116 -3.74 -14.36 -19.04
CA LEU A 116 -4.67 -13.67 -18.14
C LEU A 116 -5.11 -14.58 -17.00
N VAL A 117 -4.98 -14.08 -15.77
CA VAL A 117 -5.49 -14.70 -14.56
C VAL A 117 -6.48 -13.74 -13.91
N SER A 118 -7.66 -14.25 -13.53
CA SER A 118 -8.71 -13.46 -12.89
C SER A 118 -8.69 -13.58 -11.38
N PHE A 119 -9.11 -12.52 -10.68
CA PHE A 119 -9.35 -12.49 -9.25
C PHE A 119 -10.66 -11.77 -8.93
N GLN A 120 -11.24 -12.05 -7.77
CA GLN A 120 -12.65 -11.69 -7.51
C GLN A 120 -12.84 -10.42 -6.67
N SER A 121 -11.84 -10.01 -5.89
CA SER A 121 -11.97 -8.86 -4.99
C SER A 121 -10.62 -8.26 -4.64
N ALA A 122 -10.62 -6.95 -4.33
CA ALA A 122 -9.48 -6.28 -3.76
C ALA A 122 -9.48 -6.39 -2.22
N PRO A 123 -8.31 -6.53 -1.57
CA PRO A 123 -8.20 -6.47 -0.13
C PRO A 123 -8.46 -5.04 0.37
N PRO A 124 -8.85 -4.87 1.65
CA PRO A 124 -9.03 -3.56 2.25
C PRO A 124 -7.67 -2.84 2.45
N LEU A 125 -7.72 -1.51 2.60
CA LEU A 125 -6.55 -0.66 2.87
C LEU A 125 -6.26 -0.50 4.38
N THR A 126 -6.77 -1.40 5.23
CA THR A 126 -6.58 -1.32 6.68
C THR A 126 -5.09 -1.34 7.04
N THR A 127 -4.32 -2.27 6.48
CA THR A 127 -2.87 -2.37 6.72
C THR A 127 -2.13 -1.14 6.21
N TYR A 128 -2.41 -0.68 4.99
CA TYR A 128 -1.84 0.53 4.42
C TYR A 128 -2.05 1.77 5.32
N ARG A 129 -3.27 1.93 5.87
CA ARG A 129 -3.61 3.05 6.77
C ARG A 129 -2.89 2.93 8.12
N ILE A 130 -2.74 1.73 8.66
CA ILE A 130 -1.96 1.48 9.88
C ILE A 130 -0.48 1.79 9.63
N GLN A 131 0.08 1.34 8.50
CA GLN A 131 1.46 1.63 8.11
C GLN A 131 1.70 3.14 7.99
N ALA A 132 0.77 3.86 7.38
CA ALA A 132 0.82 5.32 7.30
C ALA A 132 0.80 6.00 8.67
N ALA A 133 0.01 5.49 9.62
CA ALA A 133 -0.09 6.02 10.98
C ALA A 133 1.17 5.79 11.84
N LEU A 134 2.00 4.80 11.47
CA LEU A 134 3.12 4.31 12.30
C LEU A 134 4.48 4.50 11.63
N GLY A 135 4.55 5.31 10.56
CA GLY A 135 5.79 5.54 9.82
C GLY A 135 6.39 4.27 9.19
N ALA A 136 5.57 3.26 8.88
CA ALA A 136 6.03 2.05 8.19
C ALA A 136 6.02 2.23 6.67
N GLU A 137 6.69 1.33 5.96
CA GLU A 137 6.50 1.19 4.51
C GLU A 137 5.03 0.88 4.21
N ARG A 138 4.46 1.57 3.22
CA ARG A 138 3.02 1.54 2.93
C ARG A 138 2.70 0.59 1.77
N ASP A 139 3.08 -0.66 1.91
CA ASP A 139 2.94 -1.70 0.88
C ASP A 139 1.65 -2.54 1.03
N ASN A 140 0.77 -2.15 1.96
CA ASN A 140 -0.45 -2.87 2.38
C ASN A 140 -0.17 -4.31 2.87
N SER A 141 1.03 -4.59 3.35
CA SER A 141 1.48 -5.90 3.82
C SER A 141 1.74 -5.92 5.32
N TRP A 142 1.03 -6.79 6.04
CA TRP A 142 1.25 -6.94 7.47
C TRP A 142 2.40 -7.93 7.74
N GLY A 143 3.63 -7.46 7.58
CA GLY A 143 4.84 -8.20 7.92
C GLY A 143 5.36 -7.90 9.33
N PRO A 144 6.54 -8.46 9.70
CA PRO A 144 7.11 -8.33 11.04
C PRO A 144 7.35 -6.89 11.50
N LEU A 145 7.74 -5.98 10.60
CA LEU A 145 7.96 -4.58 10.95
C LEU A 145 6.64 -3.87 11.28
N THR A 146 5.60 -4.05 10.46
CA THR A 146 4.26 -3.52 10.74
C THR A 146 3.78 -4.02 12.10
N ASP A 147 3.93 -5.32 12.37
CA ASP A 147 3.55 -5.93 13.65
C ASP A 147 4.32 -5.32 14.84
N LYS A 148 5.65 -5.22 14.72
CA LYS A 148 6.52 -4.64 15.75
C LYS A 148 6.13 -3.20 16.08
N ARG A 149 5.82 -2.38 15.07
CA ARG A 149 5.42 -0.98 15.25
C ARG A 149 4.08 -0.86 15.97
N VAL A 150 3.07 -1.69 15.61
CA VAL A 150 1.77 -1.70 16.32
C VAL A 150 1.93 -2.20 17.76
N VAL A 151 2.76 -3.23 17.98
CA VAL A 151 3.06 -3.74 19.34
C VAL A 151 3.71 -2.65 20.21
N ALA A 152 4.63 -1.86 19.64
CA ALA A 152 5.23 -0.72 20.36
C ALA A 152 4.19 0.33 20.76
N LEU A 153 3.32 0.72 19.82
CA LEU A 153 2.23 1.68 20.09
C LEU A 153 1.29 1.16 21.20
N ARG A 154 0.86 -0.10 21.09
CA ARG A 154 0.01 -0.76 22.08
C ARG A 154 0.67 -0.79 23.45
N ALA A 155 1.92 -1.26 23.54
CA ALA A 155 2.65 -1.42 24.80
C ALA A 155 2.82 -0.10 25.56
N ALA A 156 3.03 1.00 24.84
CA ALA A 156 3.17 2.34 25.41
C ALA A 156 1.86 2.93 25.97
N SER A 157 0.71 2.36 25.63
CA SER A 157 -0.58 2.78 26.18
C SER A 157 -0.79 2.29 27.62
N GLN A 158 -1.72 2.90 28.35
CA GLN A 158 -2.12 2.40 29.68
C GLN A 158 -2.63 0.95 29.63
N PHE A 159 -3.36 0.59 28.57
CA PHE A 159 -3.82 -0.79 28.34
C PHE A 159 -2.66 -1.78 28.19
N GLY A 160 -1.58 -1.35 27.53
CA GLY A 160 -0.34 -2.12 27.37
C GLY A 160 0.63 -2.04 28.55
N GLY A 161 0.24 -1.37 29.64
CA GLY A 161 1.06 -1.22 30.84
C GLY A 161 2.08 -0.07 30.81
N ALA A 162 1.99 0.84 29.83
CA ALA A 162 2.93 1.96 29.64
C ALA A 162 4.40 1.51 29.58
N THR A 163 4.66 0.44 28.81
CA THR A 163 5.97 -0.19 28.65
C THR A 163 6.58 0.08 27.26
N PHE A 164 7.91 -0.03 27.16
CA PHE A 164 8.66 0.24 25.93
C PHE A 164 9.53 -0.98 25.55
N PRO A 165 8.92 -2.09 25.08
CA PRO A 165 9.63 -3.36 24.86
C PRO A 165 10.74 -3.28 23.81
N PHE A 166 10.75 -2.24 22.96
CA PHE A 166 11.78 -2.00 21.95
C PHE A 166 12.55 -0.69 22.19
N GLY A 167 12.41 -0.10 23.37
CA GLY A 167 12.98 1.20 23.73
C GLY A 167 12.13 2.40 23.29
N VAL A 168 12.30 3.52 24.00
CA VAL A 168 11.55 4.76 23.75
C VAL A 168 11.92 5.38 22.39
N GLY A 169 13.21 5.38 22.02
CA GLY A 169 13.65 5.89 20.71
C GLY A 169 12.99 5.18 19.53
N PHE A 170 12.77 3.86 19.62
CA PHE A 170 12.01 3.13 18.60
C PHE A 170 10.55 3.56 18.55
N LEU A 171 9.90 3.78 19.71
CA LEU A 171 8.55 4.32 19.72
C LEU A 171 8.51 5.73 19.12
N GLN A 172 9.49 6.59 19.42
CA GLN A 172 9.58 7.94 18.86
C GLN A 172 9.75 7.93 17.34
N ASP A 173 10.51 6.99 16.78
CA ASP A 173 10.54 6.71 15.33
C ASP A 173 9.16 6.32 14.79
N VAL A 174 8.47 5.40 15.48
CA VAL A 174 7.10 4.97 15.12
C VAL A 174 6.12 6.14 15.11
N LEU A 175 6.24 7.03 16.08
CA LEU A 175 5.41 8.21 16.24
C LEU A 175 5.85 9.39 15.35
N GLN A 176 6.96 9.23 14.62
CA GLN A 176 7.55 10.24 13.74
C GLN A 176 7.82 11.57 14.50
N VAL A 177 8.35 11.45 15.72
CA VAL A 177 8.80 12.58 16.54
C VAL A 177 10.30 12.50 16.78
N GLU A 178 10.88 13.59 17.28
CA GLU A 178 12.28 13.63 17.68
C GLU A 178 12.60 12.53 18.72
N GLN A 179 13.73 11.85 18.53
CA GLN A 179 14.16 10.76 19.41
C GLN A 179 14.93 11.31 20.61
N THR A 180 14.22 11.89 21.57
CA THR A 180 14.82 12.42 22.82
C THR A 180 15.27 11.31 23.77
N GLY A 181 14.79 10.07 23.58
CA GLY A 181 15.04 8.95 24.47
C GLY A 181 14.13 8.91 25.71
N GLU A 182 13.35 9.97 25.94
CA GLU A 182 12.38 10.08 27.03
C GLU A 182 10.95 10.08 26.48
N PHE A 183 10.04 9.35 27.14
CA PHE A 183 8.63 9.39 26.74
C PHE A 183 7.97 10.66 27.31
N ASP A 184 8.34 11.78 26.71
CA ASP A 184 7.97 13.14 27.11
C ASP A 184 6.54 13.52 26.68
N ALA A 185 6.17 14.80 26.89
CA ALA A 185 4.84 15.30 26.56
C ALA A 185 4.55 15.26 25.05
N ALA A 186 5.57 15.51 24.21
CA ALA A 186 5.43 15.45 22.75
C ALA A 186 5.18 14.00 22.29
N SER A 187 5.90 13.05 22.87
CA SER A 187 5.74 11.61 22.62
C SER A 187 4.36 11.12 23.04
N ARG A 188 3.85 11.54 24.20
CA ARG A 188 2.47 11.23 24.64
C ARG A 188 1.42 11.77 23.68
N GLN A 189 1.55 13.03 23.27
CA GLN A 189 0.60 13.63 22.34
C GLN A 189 0.64 12.95 20.95
N ALA A 190 1.84 12.58 20.48
CA ALA A 190 1.99 11.86 19.23
C ALA A 190 1.44 10.42 19.32
N HIS A 191 1.61 9.77 20.47
CA HIS A 191 1.01 8.47 20.77
C HIS A 191 -0.51 8.51 20.64
N ASP A 192 -1.18 9.47 21.29
CA ASP A 192 -2.64 9.59 21.22
C ASP A 192 -3.12 9.84 19.78
N ARG A 193 -2.40 10.66 19.00
CA ARG A 193 -2.70 10.88 17.57
C ARG A 193 -2.53 9.62 16.74
N ALA A 194 -1.46 8.85 16.98
CA ALA A 194 -1.23 7.59 16.29
C ALA A 194 -2.31 6.56 16.63
N VAL A 195 -2.74 6.50 17.90
CA VAL A 195 -3.87 5.66 18.33
C VAL A 195 -5.16 6.06 17.60
N VAL A 196 -5.50 7.36 17.53
CA VAL A 196 -6.66 7.83 16.75
C VAL A 196 -6.58 7.38 15.29
N ALA A 197 -5.41 7.49 14.67
CA ALA A 197 -5.22 7.09 13.27
C ALA A 197 -5.39 5.57 13.07
N VAL A 198 -4.85 4.75 13.99
CA VAL A 198 -5.05 3.29 13.99
C VAL A 198 -6.51 2.92 14.22
N GLN A 199 -7.21 3.58 15.16
CA GLN A 199 -8.64 3.36 15.42
C GLN A 199 -9.49 3.63 14.17
N ARG A 200 -9.21 4.72 13.45
CA ARG A 200 -9.85 5.01 12.15
C ARG A 200 -9.57 3.94 11.11
N ALA A 201 -8.33 3.46 11.03
CA ALA A 201 -7.95 2.39 10.09
C ALA A 201 -8.67 1.06 10.39
N LEU A 202 -8.89 0.77 11.68
CA LEU A 202 -9.63 -0.39 12.19
C LEU A 202 -11.16 -0.21 12.15
N ALA A 203 -11.65 0.96 11.73
CA ALA A 203 -13.07 1.32 11.70
C ALA A 203 -13.76 1.22 13.08
N VAL A 204 -13.05 1.58 14.15
CA VAL A 204 -13.59 1.73 15.51
C VAL A 204 -13.68 3.20 15.91
N PRO A 205 -14.52 3.58 16.89
CA PRO A 205 -14.62 4.96 17.34
C PRO A 205 -13.26 5.55 17.77
N PRO A 206 -12.83 6.70 17.21
CA PRO A 206 -11.57 7.31 17.58
C PRO A 206 -11.67 8.02 18.94
N GLY A 207 -10.83 7.62 19.89
CA GLY A 207 -10.78 8.21 21.24
C GLY A 207 -9.37 8.54 21.74
N GLY A 208 -8.32 8.17 20.98
CA GLY A 208 -6.91 8.45 21.31
C GLY A 208 -6.35 7.61 22.46
N ARG A 209 -7.19 6.82 23.13
CA ARG A 209 -6.76 5.82 24.10
C ARG A 209 -6.88 4.43 23.49
N TRP A 210 -5.87 3.59 23.70
CA TRP A 210 -5.98 2.18 23.41
C TRP A 210 -6.86 1.54 24.48
N ASP A 211 -7.99 0.97 24.10
CA ASP A 211 -8.99 0.37 24.98
C ASP A 211 -9.39 -1.04 24.50
N ALA A 212 -10.34 -1.67 25.18
CA ALA A 212 -10.79 -3.02 24.86
C ALA A 212 -11.37 -3.14 23.43
N VAL A 213 -12.09 -2.10 22.96
CA VAL A 213 -12.66 -2.08 21.60
C VAL A 213 -11.55 -2.01 20.56
N THR A 214 -10.56 -1.16 20.80
CA THR A 214 -9.37 -1.04 19.93
C THR A 214 -8.58 -2.34 19.93
N GLU A 215 -8.38 -2.96 21.09
CA GLU A 215 -7.67 -4.22 21.24
C GLU A 215 -8.34 -5.36 20.47
N GLU A 216 -9.65 -5.52 20.62
CA GLU A 216 -10.40 -6.57 19.92
C GLU A 216 -10.28 -6.41 18.40
N ALA A 217 -10.48 -5.19 17.89
CA ALA A 217 -10.35 -4.89 16.46
C ALA A 217 -8.91 -5.11 15.96
N TYR A 218 -7.91 -4.73 16.76
CA TYR A 218 -6.50 -4.98 16.46
C TYR A 218 -6.19 -6.48 16.37
N VAL A 219 -6.61 -7.27 17.36
CA VAL A 219 -6.38 -8.73 17.36
C VAL A 219 -7.05 -9.39 16.16
N ALA A 220 -8.27 -8.98 15.83
CA ALA A 220 -8.99 -9.46 14.64
C ALA A 220 -8.25 -9.10 13.34
N ALA A 221 -7.79 -7.85 13.19
CA ALA A 221 -7.03 -7.39 12.04
C ALA A 221 -5.68 -8.12 11.91
N ARG A 222 -4.94 -8.24 13.02
CA ARG A 222 -3.66 -8.96 13.07
C ARG A 222 -3.84 -10.41 12.65
N ARG A 223 -4.83 -11.13 13.18
CA ARG A 223 -5.13 -12.52 12.77
C ARG A 223 -5.48 -12.63 11.28
N ARG A 224 -6.17 -11.64 10.73
CA ARG A 224 -6.65 -11.66 9.35
C ARG A 224 -5.56 -11.32 8.33
N PHE A 225 -4.68 -10.37 8.64
CA PHE A 225 -3.76 -9.78 7.67
C PHE A 225 -2.30 -10.17 7.85
N ARG A 226 -1.91 -10.55 9.07
CA ARG A 226 -0.53 -10.97 9.36
C ARG A 226 -0.23 -12.27 8.60
N HIS A 227 0.91 -12.26 7.93
CA HIS A 227 1.54 -13.44 7.37
C HIS A 227 2.91 -13.60 8.03
N ASP A 228 3.38 -14.84 8.09
CA ASP A 228 4.69 -15.20 8.65
C ASP A 228 5.83 -14.91 7.66
#